data_AF-A0A6I5C4D5-F1
#
_entry.id   AF-A0A6I5C4D5-F1
#
_cell.length_a   1.000
_cell.length_b   1.000
_cell.length_c   1.000
_cell.angle_alpha   90.00
_cell.angle_beta   90.00
_cell.angle_gamma   90.00
#
_symmetry.space_group_name_H-M   'P 1'
#
loop_
_entity.id
_entity.type
_entity.pdbx_description
1 polymer ?
#
loop_
_entity_poly.entity_id
_entity_poly.type
_entity_poly.pdbx_seq_one_letter_code
_entity_poly.pdbx_strand_id
1 'polypeptide(L)' 'MPEYEFVDVFVPRGVSRNETTRLLTDHAEYGHWELYRLSLLRDGSRRVRLRRRIIRQVRATW' A
#
# COMPACT_ATOMS: atom_id res chain seq x y z
N MET A 1 10.03 9.33 -16.05
CA MET A 1 9.73 8.07 -15.32
C MET A 1 8.46 8.31 -14.51
N PRO A 2 7.52 7.35 -14.39
CA PRO A 2 6.34 7.54 -13.54
C PRO A 2 6.77 7.76 -12.09
N GLU A 3 6.29 8.84 -11.49
CA GLU A 3 6.52 9.11 -10.08
C GLU A 3 5.48 8.37 -9.23
N TYR A 4 5.96 7.76 -8.16
CA TYR A 4 5.14 6.99 -7.23
C TYR A 4 5.17 7.63 -5.86
N GLU A 5 4.01 7.63 -5.22
CA GLU A 5 3.88 7.90 -3.79
C GLU A 5 3.96 6.57 -3.04
N PHE A 6 4.50 6.59 -1.83
CA PHE A 6 4.64 5.41 -0.98
C PHE A 6 4.02 5.65 0.39
N VAL A 7 3.41 4.60 0.94
CA VAL A 7 2.95 4.59 2.33
C VAL A 7 3.37 3.29 3.00
N ASP A 8 3.71 3.38 4.29
CA ASP A 8 4.03 2.24 5.13
C ASP A 8 2.81 1.88 5.99
N VAL A 9 2.43 0.61 5.95
CA VAL A 9 1.37 0.01 6.77
C VAL A 9 2.02 -0.99 7.73
N PHE A 10 1.78 -0.79 9.02
CA PHE A 10 2.22 -1.72 10.06
C PHE A 10 1.03 -2.58 10.50
N VAL A 11 1.25 -3.89 10.53
CA VAL A 11 0.27 -4.87 10.98
C VAL A 11 0.83 -5.59 12.21
N PRO A 12 0.23 -5.42 13.39
CA PRO A 12 0.68 -6.07 14.61
C PRO A 12 0.65 -7.60 14.53
N ARG A 13 1.48 -8.25 15.35
CA ARG A 13 1.34 -9.68 15.64
C ARG A 13 -0.05 -9.94 16.24
N GLY A 14 -0.76 -10.94 15.73
CA GLY A 14 -2.12 -11.29 16.15
C GLY A 14 -3.20 -11.00 15.11
N VAL A 15 -2.94 -10.12 14.14
CA VAL A 15 -3.82 -9.96 12.99
C VAL A 15 -3.65 -11.16 12.06
N SER A 16 -4.75 -11.86 11.76
CA SER A 16 -4.69 -13.02 10.90
C SER A 16 -4.24 -12.67 9.48
N ARG A 17 -3.82 -13.68 8.71
CA ARG A 17 -3.44 -13.47 7.31
C ARG A 17 -4.63 -12.95 6.49
N ASN A 18 -5.83 -13.48 6.73
CA ASN A 18 -7.03 -13.06 5.99
C ASN A 18 -7.43 -11.62 6.32
N GLU A 19 -7.37 -11.21 7.58
CA GLU A 19 -7.62 -9.81 7.96
C GLU A 19 -6.58 -8.87 7.35
N THR A 20 -5.31 -9.28 7.30
CA THR A 20 -4.27 -8.51 6.61
C THR A 20 -4.55 -8.41 5.13
N THR A 21 -4.93 -9.50 4.47
CA THR A 21 -5.31 -9.48 3.05
C THR A 21 -6.45 -8.51 2.82
N ARG A 22 -7.51 -8.57 3.63
CA ARG A 22 -8.67 -7.67 3.52
C ARG A 22 -8.26 -6.20 3.67
N LEU A 23 -7.47 -5.87 4.70
CA LEU A 23 -6.93 -4.52 4.89
C LEU A 23 -6.17 -4.02 3.65
N LEU A 24 -5.29 -4.84 3.08
CA LEU A 24 -4.51 -4.46 1.90
C LEU A 24 -5.38 -4.35 0.63
N THR A 25 -6.41 -5.20 0.51
CA THR A 25 -7.41 -5.11 -0.55
C THR A 25 -8.20 -3.81 -0.45
N ASP A 26 -8.64 -3.42 0.74
CA ASP A 26 -9.36 -2.16 0.94
C ASP A 26 -8.47 -0.96 0.53
N HIS A 27 -7.18 -0.98 0.87
CA HIS A 27 -6.24 0.04 0.39
C HIS A 27 -6.13 0.07 -1.14
N ALA A 28 -6.15 -1.09 -1.79
CA ALA A 28 -6.10 -1.18 -3.25
C ALA A 28 -7.39 -0.67 -3.91
N GLU A 29 -8.55 -1.07 -3.39
CA GLU A 29 -9.86 -0.72 -3.92
C GLU A 29 -10.16 0.77 -3.76
N TYR A 30 -9.97 1.32 -2.57
CA TYR A 30 -10.39 2.70 -2.26
C TYR A 30 -9.27 3.74 -2.44
N GLY A 31 -8.01 3.34 -2.36
CA GLY A 31 -6.87 4.26 -2.41
C GLY A 31 -5.99 4.11 -3.66
N HIS A 32 -6.31 3.15 -4.54
CA HIS A 32 -5.49 2.78 -5.70
C HIS A 32 -4.04 2.44 -5.34
N TRP A 33 -3.86 1.86 -4.15
CA TRP A 33 -2.56 1.42 -3.66
C TRP A 33 -2.23 0.03 -4.18
N GLU A 34 -0.99 -0.14 -4.60
CA GLU A 34 -0.44 -1.44 -5.00
C GLU A 34 0.54 -1.94 -3.94
N LEU A 35 0.58 -3.25 -3.74
CA LEU A 35 1.59 -3.88 -2.90
C LEU A 35 2.97 -3.73 -3.53
N TYR A 36 3.88 -2.99 -2.88
CA TYR A 36 5.26 -2.84 -3.34
C TYR A 36 6.20 -3.80 -2.62
N ARG A 37 6.09 -3.90 -1.30
CA ARG A 37 6.92 -4.82 -0.49
C ARG A 37 6.15 -5.26 0.74
N LEU A 38 6.27 -6.54 1.10
CA LEU A 38 5.81 -7.07 2.38
C LEU A 38 6.98 -7.73 3.10
N SER A 39 7.06 -7.54 4.41
CA SER A 39 8.06 -8.19 5.27
C SER A 39 7.41 -8.68 6.54
N LEU A 40 7.48 -9.99 6.78
CA LEU A 40 7.11 -10.61 8.05
C LEU A 40 8.31 -10.54 8.98
N LEU A 41 8.14 -9.91 10.14
CA LEU A 41 9.17 -9.77 11.15
C LEU A 41 9.17 -10.98 12.09
N ARG A 42 10.29 -11.18 12.81
CA ARG A 42 10.48 -12.34 13.71
C ARG A 42 9.47 -12.37 14.87
N ASP A 43 8.96 -11.22 15.26
CA ASP A 43 7.92 -11.10 16.29
C ASP A 43 6.51 -11.45 15.79
N GLY A 44 6.36 -11.76 14.49
CA GLY A 44 5.09 -12.08 13.85
C GLY A 44 4.31 -10.87 13.32
N SER A 45 4.83 -9.65 13.50
CA SER A 45 4.27 -8.45 12.89
C SER A 45 4.64 -8.36 11.41
N ARG A 46 3.89 -7.57 10.63
CA ARG A 46 4.18 -7.34 9.20
C ARG A 46 4.38 -5.86 8.95
N ARG A 47 5.43 -5.53 8.18
CA ARG A 47 5.62 -4.21 7.59
C ARG A 47 5.32 -4.31 6.10
N VAL A 48 4.40 -3.50 5.64
CA VAL A 48 3.96 -3.47 4.25
C VAL A 48 4.23 -2.08 3.70
N ARG A 49 4.90 -2.02 2.56
CA ARG A 49 5.06 -0.79 1.79
C ARG A 49 4.14 -0.87 0.59
N LEU A 50 3.27 0.12 0.47
CA LEU A 50 2.38 0.29 -0.66
C LEU A 50 2.89 1.42 -1.55
N ARG A 51 2.53 1.38 -2.82
CA ARG A 51 2.81 2.46 -3.78
C ARG A 51 1.58 2.83 -4.58
N ARG A 52 1.44 4.09 -4.97
CA ARG A 52 0.45 4.51 -5.96
C ARG A 52 1.09 5.45 -6.97
N ARG A 53 0.65 5.39 -8.21
CA ARG A 53 1.18 6.27 -9.27
C ARG A 53 0.63 7.68 -9.09
N ILE A 54 1.49 8.69 -9.12
CA ILE A 54 1.07 10.09 -9.06
C ILE A 54 0.55 10.48 -10.44
N ILE A 55 -0.75 10.77 -10.52
CA ILE A 55 -1.41 11.29 -11.73
C ILE A 55 -1.36 12.81 -11.64
N ARG A 56 -0.52 13.44 -12.46
CA ARG A 56 -0.52 14.89 -12.63
C ARG A 56 -1.52 15.27 -13.72
N GLN A 57 -2.55 16.02 -13.38
CA GLN A 57 -3.36 16.69 -14.39
C GLN A 57 -2.51 17.79 -15.03
N VAL A 58 -2.14 17.59 -16.29
CA VAL A 58 -1.66 18.69 -17.13
C VAL A 58 -2.89 19.47 -17.55
N ARG A 59 -3.04 20.70 -17.06
CA ARG A 59 -4.07 21.60 -17.58
C ARG A 59 -3.61 22.05 -18.96
N ALA A 60 -4.38 21.72 -19.98
CA ALA A 60 -4.18 22.30 -21.30
C ALA A 60 -4.68 23.75 -21.26
N THR A 61 -3.75 24.69 -21.23
CA THR A 61 -4.03 26.10 -21.56
C THR A 61 -3.92 26.22 -23.07
N TRP A 62 -5.06 26.46 -23.72
CA TRP A 62 -5.14 26.89 -25.11
C TRP A 62 -5.17 28.41 -25.15
#